data_AF-A0A8E2AMV1-F1
#
_entry.id   AF-A0A8E2AMV1-F1
#
_cell.length_a   1.000
_cell.length_b   1.000
_cell.length_c   1.000
_cell.angle_alpha   90.00
_cell.angle_beta   90.00
_cell.angle_gamma   90.00
#
_symmetry.space_group_name_H-M   'P 1'
#
loop_
_entity.id
_entity.type
_entity.pdbx_description
1 polymer ?
#
loop_
_entity_poly.entity_id
_entity_poly.type
_entity_poly.pdbx_seq_one_letter_code
_entity_poly.pdbx_strand_id
1 'polypeptide(L)'
;MYRDNSILPPELIDYTINFLHNDSKALKACALVCRAWLPSAQLHLFYEMCLEFEPSHNFRIESILRQRPDLAANVESPSARGNT
;
A
#
# COMPACT_ATOMS: atom_id res chain seq x y z
N MET A 1 -26.32 15.67 -19.79
CA MET A 1 -25.86 15.81 -18.39
C MET A 1 -24.55 15.06 -18.27
N TYR A 2 -23.42 15.75 -18.44
CA TYR A 2 -22.10 15.15 -18.18
C TYR A 2 -21.95 15.08 -16.65
N ARG A 3 -21.97 13.87 -16.10
CA ARG A 3 -21.34 13.66 -14.79
C ARG A 3 -19.86 13.78 -15.08
N ASP A 4 -19.31 14.99 -14.94
CA ASP A 4 -17.87 15.15 -14.79
C ASP A 4 -17.49 14.46 -13.49
N ASN A 5 -17.27 13.16 -13.61
CA ASN A 5 -16.60 12.38 -12.61
C ASN A 5 -15.17 12.88 -12.67
N SER A 6 -14.89 13.96 -11.94
CA SER A 6 -13.55 14.56 -11.79
C SER A 6 -12.69 13.55 -11.04
N ILE A 7 -12.32 12.49 -11.74
CA ILE A 7 -11.40 11.48 -11.28
C ILE A 7 -10.03 12.11 -11.46
N LEU A 8 -9.33 12.29 -10.35
CA LEU A 8 -7.94 12.69 -10.37
C LEU A 8 -7.15 11.60 -11.14
N PRO A 9 -6.29 11.97 -12.10
CA PRO A 9 -5.41 11.03 -12.77
C PRO A 9 -4.64 10.15 -11.76
N PRO A 10 -4.51 8.83 -12.01
CA PRO A 10 -3.78 7.93 -11.12
C PRO A 10 -2.36 8.40 -10.80
N GLU A 11 -1.68 9.02 -11.75
CA GLU A 11 -0.31 9.52 -11.58
C GLU A 11 -0.23 10.61 -10.50
N LEU A 12 -1.27 11.45 -10.38
CA LEU A 12 -1.34 12.47 -9.34
C LEU A 12 -1.70 11.88 -7.98
N ILE A 13 -2.52 10.83 -7.96
CA ILE A 13 -2.83 10.08 -6.73
C ILE A 13 -1.54 9.44 -6.19
N ASP A 14 -0.80 8.76 -7.06
CA ASP A 14 0.49 8.14 -6.72
C ASP A 14 1.50 9.18 -6.24
N TYR A 15 1.62 10.31 -6.94
CA TYR A 15 2.53 11.39 -6.54
C TYR A 15 2.16 11.96 -5.17
N THR A 16 0.87 12.15 -4.89
CA THR A 16 0.37 12.63 -3.60
C THR A 16 0.69 11.64 -2.48
N ILE A 17 0.40 10.35 -2.68
CA ILE A 17 0.62 9.31 -1.68
C ILE A 17 2.12 9.08 -1.46
N ASN A 18 2.94 9.20 -2.51
CA ASN A 18 4.39 9.10 -2.38
C ASN A 18 4.97 10.18 -1.46
N PHE A 19 4.38 11.38 -1.33
CA PHE A 19 4.83 12.35 -0.32
C PHE A 19 4.51 11.95 1.12
N LEU A 20 3.56 11.05 1.32
CA LEU A 20 3.10 10.60 2.64
C LEU A 20 3.83 9.35 3.14
N HIS A 21 4.89 8.91 2.46
CA HIS A 21 5.65 7.69 2.75
C HIS A 21 6.19 7.56 4.19
N ASN A 22 6.35 8.67 4.92
CA ASN A 22 6.82 8.69 6.31
C ASN A 22 5.72 8.92 7.35
N ASP A 23 4.44 8.99 6.94
CA ASP A 23 3.31 9.21 7.85
C ASP A 23 2.27 8.09 7.69
N SER A 24 2.50 7.00 8.41
CA SER A 24 1.57 5.86 8.48
C SER A 24 0.14 6.25 8.89
N LYS A 25 -0.08 7.34 9.64
CA LYS A 25 -1.43 7.79 10.01
C LYS A 25 -2.10 8.45 8.81
N ALA A 26 -1.39 9.30 8.09
CA ALA A 26 -1.88 9.92 6.87
C ALA A 26 -2.16 8.88 5.77
N LEU A 27 -1.28 7.88 5.61
CA LEU A 27 -1.49 6.78 4.66
C LEU A 27 -2.75 5.95 4.99
N LYS A 28 -2.97 5.64 6.28
CA LYS A 28 -4.22 4.96 6.72
C LYS A 28 -5.46 5.79 6.43
N ALA A 29 -5.40 7.10 6.65
CA ALA A 29 -6.50 7.99 6.30
C ALA A 29 -6.76 7.99 4.78
N CYS A 30 -5.71 8.07 3.96
CA CYS A 30 -5.79 8.02 2.50
C CYS A 30 -6.42 6.71 1.98
N ALA A 31 -6.09 5.57 2.59
CA ALA A 31 -6.69 4.28 2.26
C ALA A 31 -8.21 4.23 2.49
N LEU A 32 -8.75 5.13 3.33
CA LEU A 32 -10.18 5.20 3.65
C LEU A 32 -10.94 6.26 2.85
N VAL A 33 -10.26 7.16 2.14
CA VAL A 33 -10.90 8.26 1.37
C VAL A 33 -11.70 7.71 0.20
N CYS A 34 -11.07 6.91 -0.67
CA CYS A 34 -11.74 6.31 -1.81
C CYS A 34 -10.98 5.08 -2.34
N ARG A 35 -11.67 4.26 -3.15
CA ARG A 35 -11.08 3.06 -3.75
C ARG A 35 -9.90 3.33 -4.68
N ALA A 36 -9.81 4.52 -5.28
CA ALA A 36 -8.73 4.88 -6.17
C ALA A 36 -7.41 5.15 -5.43
N TRP A 37 -7.47 5.55 -4.16
CA TRP A 37 -6.31 5.85 -3.32
C TRP A 37 -5.81 4.62 -2.54
N LEU A 38 -6.70 3.62 -2.40
CA LEU A 38 -6.44 2.41 -1.63
C LEU A 38 -5.20 1.62 -2.11
N PRO A 39 -4.98 1.36 -3.42
CA PRO A 39 -3.85 0.54 -3.87
C PRO A 39 -2.50 1.18 -3.49
N SER A 40 -2.33 2.47 -3.79
CA SER A 40 -1.08 3.18 -3.54
C SER A 40 -0.84 3.36 -2.04
N ALA A 41 -1.88 3.67 -1.27
CA ALA A 41 -1.77 3.81 0.19
C ALA A 41 -1.42 2.47 0.86
N GLN A 42 -2.03 1.37 0.43
CA GLN A 42 -1.71 0.03 0.92
C GLN A 42 -0.26 -0.33 0.62
N LEU A 43 0.21 -0.11 -0.61
CA LEU A 43 1.60 -0.40 -1.00
C LEU A 43 2.60 0.27 -0.05
N HIS A 44 2.41 1.57 0.22
CA HIS A 44 3.31 2.31 1.12
C HIS A 44 3.21 1.83 2.57
N LEU A 45 2.00 1.52 3.06
CA LEU A 45 1.81 0.95 4.40
C LEU A 45 2.47 -0.42 4.58
N PHE A 46 2.39 -1.28 3.56
CA PHE A 46 3.06 -2.58 3.59
C PHE A 46 4.57 -2.42 3.52
N TYR A 47 5.08 -1.52 2.68
CA TYR A 47 6.50 -1.23 2.58
C TYR A 47 7.07 -0.70 3.90
N GLU A 48 6.42 0.29 4.51
CA GLU A 48 6.80 0.85 5.82
C GLU A 48 6.78 -0.24 6.91
N MET A 49 5.74 -1.09 6.94
CA MET A 49 5.67 -2.21 7.88
C MET A 49 6.80 -3.23 7.68
N CYS A 50 7.18 -3.53 6.44
CA CYS A 50 8.31 -4.42 6.15
C CYS A 50 9.66 -3.82 6.53
N LEU A 51 9.83 -2.49 6.47
CA LEU A 51 11.05 -1.80 6.89
C LEU A 51 11.21 -1.75 8.42
N GLU A 52 10.11 -1.62 9.16
CA GLU A 52 10.12 -1.60 10.62
C GLU A 52 10.27 -2.99 11.26
N PHE A 53 10.02 -4.07 10.49
CA PHE A 53 10.05 -5.44 11.02
C PHE A 53 11.41 -6.12 10.85
N GLU A 54 12.04 -6.37 12.00
CA GLU A 54 13.12 -7.34 12.15
C GLU A 54 12.61 -8.75 11.68
N PRO A 55 13.36 -9.50 10.84
CA PRO A 55 12.91 -10.75 10.21
C PRO A 55 12.39 -11.83 11.18
N SER A 56 12.72 -11.70 12.46
CA SER A 56 12.26 -12.54 13.57
C SER A 56 10.77 -12.42 13.92
N HIS A 57 10.05 -11.36 13.48
CA HIS A 57 8.65 -11.10 13.87
C HIS A 57 7.59 -11.40 12.77
N ASN A 58 7.96 -12.16 11.73
CA ASN A 58 7.10 -12.51 10.58
C ASN A 58 5.77 -13.22 10.90
N PHE A 59 5.54 -13.67 12.14
CA PHE A 59 4.38 -14.49 12.50
C PHE A 59 3.03 -13.78 12.26
N ARG A 60 2.98 -12.45 12.37
CA ARG A 60 1.71 -11.71 12.31
C ARG A 60 1.20 -11.51 10.89
N ILE A 61 2.08 -11.17 9.95
CA ILE A 61 1.73 -11.04 8.52
C ILE A 61 1.36 -12.42 7.97
N GLU A 62 2.18 -13.45 8.23
CA GLU A 62 1.87 -14.84 7.85
C GLU A 62 0.49 -15.29 8.36
N SER A 63 0.15 -14.96 9.61
CA SER A 63 -1.17 -15.30 10.18
C SER A 63 -2.34 -14.57 9.49
N ILE A 64 -2.12 -13.32 9.04
CA ILE A 64 -3.13 -12.52 8.34
C ILE A 64 -3.29 -13.02 6.89
N LEU A 65 -2.18 -13.32 6.20
CA LEU A 65 -2.17 -13.89 4.86
C LEU A 65 -2.86 -15.27 4.82
N ARG A 66 -2.68 -16.09 5.85
CA ARG A 66 -3.40 -17.37 6.00
C ARG A 66 -4.91 -17.19 6.17
N GLN A 67 -5.34 -16.15 6.86
CA GLN A 67 -6.77 -15.89 7.08
C GLN A 67 -7.42 -15.17 5.88
N ARG A 68 -6.63 -14.43 5.10
CA ARG A 68 -7.10 -13.60 3.99
C ARG A 68 -6.14 -13.71 2.79
N PRO A 69 -6.20 -14.82 2.04
CA PRO A 69 -5.32 -15.05 0.88
C PRO A 69 -5.56 -14.04 -0.25
N ASP A 70 -6.70 -13.36 -0.27
CA ASP A 70 -7.02 -12.27 -1.19
C ASP A 70 -6.08 -11.05 -1.02
N LEU A 71 -5.49 -10.88 0.17
CA LEU A 71 -4.53 -9.80 0.44
C LEU A 71 -3.09 -10.19 0.09
N ALA A 72 -2.80 -11.49 -0.07
CA ALA A 72 -1.47 -11.99 -0.43
C ALA A 72 -1.04 -11.54 -1.84
N ALA A 73 -2.01 -11.28 -2.73
CA ALA A 73 -1.74 -10.73 -4.06
C ALA A 73 -1.08 -9.34 -4.02
N ASN A 74 -1.23 -8.59 -2.93
CA ASN A 74 -0.63 -7.28 -2.73
C ASN A 74 0.69 -7.31 -1.94
N VAL A 75 1.06 -8.49 -1.41
CA VAL A 75 2.30 -8.70 -0.63
C VAL A 75 3.34 -9.36 -1.52
N GLU A 76 3.39 -9.03 -2.82
CA GLU A 76 4.49 -9.49 -3.67
C GLU A 76 5.81 -9.21 -2.97
N SER A 77 6.46 -10.30 -2.59
CA SER A 77 7.74 -10.33 -1.93
C SER A 77 8.69 -9.37 -2.65
N PRO A 78 9.45 -8.51 -1.95
CA PRO A 78 10.58 -7.81 -2.54
C PRO A 78 11.66 -8.85 -2.86
N SER A 79 11.42 -9.64 -3.90
CA SER A 79 12.33 -10.61 -4.47
C SER A 79 12.47 -10.25 -5.94
N ALA A 80 13.71 -9.95 -6.33
CA ALA A 80 14.16 -9.58 -7.66
C ALA A 80 13.95 -8.12 -8.11
N ARG A 81 14.48 -7.14 -7.36
CA ARG A 81 15.10 -5.97 -8.02
C ARG A 81 16.62 -6.04 -7.89
N GLY A 82 17.22 -6.60 -8.94
CA GLY A 82 18.51 -6.23 -9.51
C GLY A 82 19.74 -6.14 -8.59
N ASN A 83 20.42 -7.26 -8.40
CA ASN A 83 21.89 -7.26 -8.37
C ASN A 83 22.38 -7.67 -9.77
N THR A 84 22.70 -6.69 -10.61
CA THR A 84 23.80 -6.60 -11.61
C THR A 84 23.61 -5.35 -12.43
#